data_AF-A0A3B3ZKW1-F1
#
_entry.id   AF-A0A3B3ZKW1-F1
#
_cell.length_a   1.000
_cell.length_b   1.000
_cell.length_c   1.000
_cell.angle_alpha   90.00
_cell.angle_beta   90.00
_cell.angle_gamma   90.00
#
_symmetry.space_group_name_H-M   'P 1'
#
loop_
_entity.id
_entity.type
_entity.pdbx_description
1 polymer ?
#
loop_
_entity_poly.entity_id
_entity_poly.type
_entity_poly.pdbx_seq_one_letter_code
_entity_poly.pdbx_strand_id
1 'polypeptide(L)'
;MEGMEDLLFYTITEGKDSIPVSQFISALKKTGLLMSDPRLRDCVKHMRQASRDSIGPVMMDKALFRRCVSNIILLLTKAFKKKFIIPDFEEFTLEIDKMYDHAQRQEGGQVADYIPQLAKFSPDLWAVSFCTIDGQRHSVGDTKVPFCLQSCVKPLEYAIAVHEHGTEHVHQFVGKEPSGLKFNKLFLNDEDKPHNPMVNAGAIVISSLIKPMSNKAERFDYVMDSLKSMAGAEYVGFSNATFQSEKETGDRNYAIGYYLKEKRCFPENADMMAALDFYFQLCSIEVTCESGSVMAATLANGGICPITGERVLSAEAVRNTLSLMHSCGMYDFSGQFAFHVGLPAKSGVSGAVLLVVPNVMGVMCWSPPLDRLGNSVRSIHFCQELVSYFNFHNYDNLRHFTKKHDPRRKYDEDPNKYVVSLMFAAYSGDVNTMRRFALSGVNMELTDYDSRTALHIAAAEGQVDAVIFLIEICKVNPLSKDRWGNTPLDDAMHFGHDVIVSLLQDYQQLYNSTYRSTDTEPSLGSARGCSAPEKGPIPGCGRSLLYPS
;
A
#
# COMPACT_ATOMS: atom_id res chain seq x y z
N MET A 1 23.45 27.93 2.72
CA MET A 1 23.07 26.51 2.86
C MET A 1 23.73 25.82 4.07
N GLU A 2 24.60 26.49 4.83
CA GLU A 2 25.36 25.90 5.97
C GLU A 2 24.56 25.57 7.24
N GLY A 3 23.25 25.83 7.31
CA GLY A 3 22.44 25.60 8.52
C GLY A 3 21.59 24.33 8.55
N MET A 4 21.28 23.73 7.38
CA MET A 4 20.32 22.61 7.33
C MET A 4 20.94 21.28 7.76
N GLU A 5 22.21 21.07 7.40
CA GLU A 5 22.98 19.89 7.78
C GLU A 5 23.20 19.84 9.30
N ASP A 6 23.52 20.98 9.91
CA ASP A 6 23.71 21.09 11.36
C ASP A 6 22.39 20.89 12.11
N LEU A 7 21.28 21.44 11.61
CA LEU A 7 19.96 21.23 12.19
C LEU A 7 19.58 19.75 12.14
N LEU A 8 19.82 19.09 11.01
CA LEU A 8 19.58 17.66 10.86
C LEU A 8 20.47 16.85 11.79
N PHE A 9 21.76 17.20 11.91
CA PHE A 9 22.68 16.59 12.84
C PHE A 9 22.11 16.65 14.26
N TYR A 10 21.76 17.84 14.75
CA TYR A 10 21.20 17.98 16.10
C TYR A 10 19.87 17.28 16.32
N THR A 11 19.05 17.17 15.26
CA THR A 11 17.79 16.40 15.29
C THR A 11 18.07 14.91 15.51
N ILE A 12 19.10 14.37 14.85
CA ILE A 12 19.47 12.95 14.94
C ILE A 12 20.27 12.66 16.22
N THR A 13 21.11 13.60 16.66
CA THR A 13 21.97 13.43 17.84
C THR A 13 21.28 13.78 19.16
N GLU A 14 20.03 14.26 19.12
CA GLU A 14 19.28 14.74 20.28
C GLU A 14 20.08 15.80 21.06
N GLY A 15 20.77 16.69 20.33
CA GLY A 15 21.61 17.74 20.91
C GLY A 15 23.05 17.36 21.26
N LYS A 16 23.47 16.10 21.09
CA LYS A 16 24.86 15.68 21.35
C LYS A 16 25.84 16.18 20.27
N ASP A 17 27.07 16.46 20.68
CA ASP A 17 28.14 16.94 19.78
C ASP A 17 28.74 15.85 18.88
N SER A 18 28.57 14.57 19.25
CA SER A 18 28.93 13.42 18.41
C SER A 18 28.08 12.21 18.77
N ILE A 19 27.85 11.33 17.79
CA ILE A 19 27.17 10.04 17.99
C ILE A 19 27.95 8.90 17.34
N PRO A 20 27.85 7.66 17.82
CA PRO A 20 28.41 6.51 17.11
C PRO A 20 27.79 6.38 15.71
N VAL A 21 28.62 6.08 14.70
CA VAL A 21 28.12 5.82 13.33
C VAL A 21 27.07 4.70 13.31
N SER A 22 27.20 3.70 14.19
CA SER A 22 26.21 2.63 14.36
C SER A 22 24.83 3.15 14.75
N GLN A 23 24.76 4.19 15.60
CA GLN A 23 23.51 4.83 15.99
C GLN A 23 22.86 5.56 14.81
N PHE A 24 23.65 6.26 14.00
CA PHE A 24 23.15 6.89 12.76
C PHE A 24 22.62 5.87 11.76
N ILE A 25 23.36 4.77 11.54
CA ILE A 25 22.93 3.67 10.67
C ILE A 25 21.62 3.06 11.18
N SER A 26 21.50 2.86 12.49
CA SER A 26 20.27 2.36 13.11
C SER A 26 19.11 3.33 12.89
N ALA A 27 19.31 4.64 13.14
CA ALA A 27 18.29 5.65 12.95
C ALA A 27 17.84 5.75 11.48
N LEU A 28 18.78 5.62 10.52
CA LEU A 28 18.47 5.60 9.10
C LEU A 28 17.67 4.36 8.71
N LYS A 29 18.00 3.18 9.24
CA LYS A 29 17.21 1.96 8.99
C LYS A 29 15.77 2.07 9.50
N LYS A 30 15.55 2.75 10.63
CA LYS A 30 14.20 3.00 11.17
C LYS A 30 13.31 3.82 10.22
N THR A 31 13.91 4.63 9.35
CA THR A 31 13.15 5.36 8.31
C THR A 31 12.67 4.44 7.17
N GLY A 32 13.15 3.20 7.12
CA GLY A 32 12.88 2.23 6.05
C GLY A 32 13.88 2.26 4.90
N LEU A 33 14.84 3.19 4.88
CA LEU A 33 15.89 3.22 3.88
C LEU A 33 16.94 2.14 4.13
N LEU A 34 17.33 1.44 3.06
CA LEU A 34 18.39 0.43 3.10
C LEU A 34 19.76 1.04 2.84
N MET A 35 20.81 0.48 3.45
CA MET A 35 22.19 0.90 3.22
C MET A 35 22.69 0.57 1.80
N SER A 36 21.98 -0.29 1.08
CA SER A 36 22.22 -0.61 -0.34
C SER A 36 21.56 0.39 -1.29
N ASP A 37 20.78 1.36 -0.80
CA ASP A 37 20.12 2.35 -1.65
C ASP A 37 21.15 3.13 -2.48
N PRO A 38 21.05 3.12 -3.83
CA PRO A 38 21.98 3.80 -4.71
C PRO A 38 22.16 5.28 -4.40
N ARG A 39 21.11 5.95 -3.91
CA ARG A 39 21.14 7.37 -3.52
C ARG A 39 22.05 7.60 -2.30
N LEU A 40 22.19 6.61 -1.42
CA LEU A 40 23.01 6.67 -0.21
C LEU A 40 24.48 6.23 -0.42
N ARG A 41 24.85 5.86 -1.65
CA ARG A 41 26.17 5.27 -1.95
C ARG A 41 27.36 6.12 -1.48
N ASP A 42 27.33 7.42 -1.74
CA ASP A 42 28.42 8.34 -1.35
C ASP A 42 28.52 8.49 0.18
N CYS A 43 27.37 8.58 0.85
CA CYS A 43 27.27 8.62 2.31
C CYS A 43 27.89 7.37 2.92
N VAL A 44 27.50 6.19 2.44
CA VAL A 44 28.03 4.91 2.91
C VAL A 44 29.52 4.78 2.62
N LYS A 45 29.99 5.27 1.47
CA LYS A 45 31.42 5.29 1.12
C LYS A 45 32.22 6.14 2.10
N HIS A 46 31.76 7.35 2.44
CA HIS A 46 32.42 8.22 3.41
C HIS A 46 32.43 7.62 4.82
N MET A 47 31.32 7.01 5.27
CA MET A 47 31.26 6.31 6.57
C MET A 47 32.22 5.12 6.63
N ARG A 48 32.30 4.32 5.56
CA ARG A 48 33.24 3.19 5.47
C ARG A 48 34.69 3.66 5.45
N GLN A 49 34.98 4.79 4.80
CA GLN A 49 36.33 5.37 4.80
C GLN A 49 36.74 5.79 6.22
N ALA A 50 35.88 6.54 6.92
CA ALA A 50 36.13 6.93 8.31
C ALA A 50 36.32 5.73 9.26
N SER A 51 35.62 4.62 8.99
CA SER A 51 35.77 3.36 9.74
C SER A 51 37.07 2.62 9.46
N ARG A 52 37.67 2.79 8.28
CA ARG A 52 38.99 2.22 7.97
C ARG A 52 40.14 3.04 8.54
N ASP A 53 39.93 4.35 8.66
CA ASP A 53 40.95 5.28 9.15
C ASP A 53 41.01 5.30 10.70
N SER A 54 40.08 4.64 11.39
CA SER A 54 39.97 4.61 12.86
C SER A 54 40.22 3.20 13.43
N ILE A 55 40.95 3.12 14.55
CA ILE A 55 41.27 1.86 15.24
C ILE A 55 40.13 1.41 16.20
N GLY A 56 39.15 2.30 16.46
CA GLY A 56 38.05 2.08 17.39
C GLY A 56 36.67 2.47 16.83
N PRO A 57 35.60 2.44 17.65
CA PRO A 57 34.26 2.82 17.22
C PRO A 57 34.26 4.27 16.72
N VAL A 58 33.86 4.45 15.45
CA VAL A 58 33.84 5.77 14.82
C VAL A 58 32.74 6.62 15.43
N MET A 59 33.15 7.76 15.97
CA MET A 59 32.25 8.82 16.37
C MET A 59 32.02 9.75 15.17
N MET A 60 30.76 10.01 14.87
CA MET A 60 30.32 10.94 13.87
C MET A 60 30.14 12.32 14.51
N ASP A 61 31.12 13.19 14.26
CA ASP A 61 31.05 14.61 14.56
C ASP A 61 30.37 15.38 13.41
N LYS A 62 30.17 16.69 13.59
CA LYS A 62 29.56 17.54 12.57
C LYS A 62 30.32 17.54 11.24
N ALA A 63 31.66 17.52 11.29
CA ALA A 63 32.50 17.57 10.10
C ALA A 63 32.35 16.29 9.25
N LEU A 64 32.41 15.13 9.90
CA LEU A 64 32.16 13.84 9.26
C LEU A 64 30.72 13.73 8.76
N PHE A 65 29.74 14.20 9.55
CA PHE A 65 28.34 14.21 9.14
C PHE A 65 28.13 15.02 7.85
N ARG A 66 28.59 16.27 7.79
CA ARG A 66 28.48 17.12 6.59
C ARG A 66 29.08 16.46 5.36
N ARG A 67 30.27 15.85 5.49
CA ARG A 67 30.90 15.08 4.41
C ARG A 67 30.03 13.90 3.96
N CYS A 68 29.35 13.23 4.87
CA CYS A 68 28.51 12.08 4.55
C CYS A 68 27.16 12.49 3.92
N VAL A 69 26.58 13.64 4.30
CA VAL A 69 25.20 13.97 3.93
C VAL A 69 25.04 15.03 2.83
N SER A 70 26.10 15.73 2.44
CA SER A 70 26.02 16.90 1.52
C SER A 70 25.18 16.63 0.26
N ASN A 71 25.37 15.48 -0.38
CA ASN A 71 24.71 15.12 -1.64
C ASN A 71 23.28 14.57 -1.45
N ILE A 72 22.90 14.22 -0.22
CA ILE A 72 21.65 13.52 0.10
C ILE A 72 20.81 14.25 1.16
N ILE A 73 21.19 15.48 1.50
CA ILE A 73 20.59 16.23 2.60
C ILE A 73 19.07 16.38 2.45
N LEU A 74 18.57 16.55 1.22
CA LEU A 74 17.14 16.65 0.95
C LEU A 74 16.40 15.33 1.23
N LEU A 75 16.99 14.19 0.84
CA LEU A 75 16.41 12.86 1.09
C LEU A 75 16.38 12.57 2.60
N LEU A 76 17.50 12.78 3.29
CA LEU A 76 17.57 12.56 4.73
C LEU A 76 16.67 13.54 5.50
N THR A 77 16.57 14.79 5.05
CA THR A 77 15.64 15.76 5.66
C THR A 77 14.19 15.29 5.53
N LYS A 78 13.80 14.70 4.38
CA LYS A 78 12.47 14.10 4.24
C LYS A 78 12.29 12.90 5.18
N ALA A 79 13.28 12.01 5.23
CA ALA A 79 13.27 10.81 6.07
C ALA A 79 13.08 11.16 7.56
N PHE A 80 13.97 11.98 8.12
CA PHE A 80 13.98 12.30 9.55
C PHE A 80 12.88 13.27 9.98
N LYS A 81 12.30 14.08 9.07
CA LYS A 81 11.09 14.88 9.36
C LYS A 81 9.79 14.07 9.26
N LYS A 82 9.89 12.75 9.06
CA LYS A 82 8.76 11.85 8.80
C LYS A 82 7.88 12.38 7.66
N LYS A 83 8.51 12.82 6.56
CA LYS A 83 7.84 13.36 5.36
C LYS A 83 7.80 12.36 4.21
N PHE A 84 8.26 11.13 4.44
CA PHE A 84 7.99 10.04 3.51
C PHE A 84 6.52 9.69 3.49
N ILE A 85 6.11 9.05 2.39
CA ILE A 85 4.74 8.64 2.13
C ILE A 85 4.19 7.71 3.21
N ILE A 86 5.06 6.94 3.88
CA ILE A 86 4.73 6.23 5.12
C ILE A 86 5.63 6.78 6.23
N PRO A 87 5.11 7.70 7.08
CA PRO A 87 5.88 8.34 8.13
C PRO A 87 6.39 7.39 9.22
N ASP A 88 5.52 6.50 9.69
CA ASP A 88 5.76 5.57 10.80
C ASP A 88 6.01 4.15 10.25
N PHE A 89 7.14 4.00 9.56
CA PHE A 89 7.45 2.78 8.79
C PHE A 89 7.63 1.54 9.67
N GLU A 90 8.23 1.66 10.85
CA GLU A 90 8.41 0.50 11.77
C GLU A 90 7.06 -0.12 12.17
N GLU A 91 6.06 0.69 12.53
CA GLU A 91 4.71 0.21 12.87
C GLU A 91 4.03 -0.43 11.65
N PHE A 92 4.12 0.22 10.49
CA PHE A 92 3.62 -0.34 9.24
C PHE A 92 4.23 -1.72 8.96
N THR A 93 5.54 -1.90 9.12
CA THR A 93 6.20 -3.19 8.87
C THR A 93 5.78 -4.28 9.85
N LEU A 94 5.48 -3.94 11.11
CA LEU A 94 4.97 -4.92 12.08
C LEU A 94 3.59 -5.47 11.69
N GLU A 95 2.71 -4.63 11.14
CA GLU A 95 1.42 -5.10 10.63
C GLU A 95 1.58 -5.96 9.37
N ILE A 96 2.53 -5.62 8.50
CA ILE A 96 2.87 -6.44 7.33
C ILE A 96 3.38 -7.82 7.75
N ASP A 97 4.23 -7.92 8.79
CA ASP A 97 4.74 -9.19 9.31
C ASP A 97 3.60 -10.08 9.82
N LYS A 98 2.61 -9.50 10.52
CA LYS A 98 1.42 -10.24 10.96
C LYS A 98 0.59 -10.78 9.80
N MET A 99 0.37 -9.97 8.77
CA MET A 99 -0.34 -10.39 7.56
C MET A 99 0.41 -11.48 6.81
N TYR A 100 1.75 -11.40 6.78
CA TYR A 100 2.61 -12.44 6.22
C TYR A 100 2.39 -13.78 6.95
N ASP A 101 2.42 -13.77 8.28
CA ASP A 101 2.24 -14.96 9.12
C ASP A 101 0.85 -15.58 8.95
N HIS A 102 -0.20 -14.76 8.80
CA HIS A 102 -1.56 -15.23 8.52
C HIS A 102 -1.67 -15.89 7.14
N ALA A 103 -1.11 -15.26 6.11
CA ALA A 103 -1.10 -15.81 4.76
C ALA A 103 -0.26 -17.09 4.64
N GLN A 104 0.81 -17.22 5.42
CA GLN A 104 1.67 -18.41 5.43
C GLN A 104 0.90 -19.68 5.82
N ARG A 105 -0.11 -19.57 6.70
CA ARG A 105 -0.94 -20.68 7.18
C ARG A 105 -1.89 -21.25 6.13
N GLN A 106 -1.99 -20.64 4.95
CA GLN A 106 -2.78 -21.18 3.86
C GLN A 106 -2.02 -22.34 3.21
N GLU A 107 -2.57 -23.55 3.31
CA GLU A 107 -2.01 -24.80 2.75
C GLU A 107 -2.64 -25.20 1.40
N GLY A 108 -3.55 -24.38 0.87
CA GLY A 108 -4.23 -24.65 -0.39
C GLY A 108 -3.38 -24.39 -1.63
N GLY A 109 -3.81 -24.95 -2.77
CA GLY A 109 -3.24 -24.71 -4.09
C GLY A 109 -2.36 -25.85 -4.61
N GLN A 110 -1.88 -25.70 -5.84
CA GLN A 110 -1.00 -26.67 -6.50
C GLN A 110 0.13 -25.93 -7.24
N VAL A 111 1.36 -26.42 -7.09
CA VAL A 111 2.50 -25.89 -7.84
C VAL A 111 2.29 -26.18 -9.32
N ALA A 112 2.58 -25.20 -10.18
CA ALA A 112 2.53 -25.41 -11.62
C ALA A 112 3.55 -26.48 -12.05
N ASP A 113 3.05 -27.56 -12.64
CA ASP A 113 3.83 -28.76 -12.96
C ASP A 113 3.90 -29.09 -14.45
N TYR A 114 3.28 -28.27 -15.30
CA TYR A 114 3.27 -28.46 -16.76
C TYR A 114 4.67 -28.34 -17.40
N ILE A 115 5.62 -27.67 -16.72
CA ILE A 115 7.04 -27.71 -17.03
C ILE A 115 7.89 -28.11 -15.82
N PRO A 116 8.99 -28.88 -16.00
CA PRO A 116 9.84 -29.33 -14.91
C PRO A 116 10.48 -28.21 -14.08
N GLN A 117 10.71 -27.03 -14.68
CA GLN A 117 11.38 -25.91 -14.01
C GLN A 117 10.48 -25.27 -12.94
N LEU A 118 9.17 -25.21 -13.16
CA LEU A 118 8.22 -24.71 -12.17
C LEU A 118 7.92 -25.76 -11.09
N ALA A 119 7.84 -27.04 -11.49
CA ALA A 119 7.61 -28.16 -10.56
C ALA A 119 8.70 -28.33 -9.48
N LYS A 120 9.89 -27.76 -9.69
CA LYS A 120 11.02 -27.84 -8.76
C LYS A 120 10.84 -26.96 -7.51
N PHE A 121 9.99 -25.94 -7.57
CA PHE A 121 9.81 -25.04 -6.44
C PHE A 121 9.03 -25.74 -5.32
N SER A 122 9.53 -25.61 -4.09
CA SER A 122 8.82 -26.14 -2.92
C SER A 122 7.50 -25.37 -2.71
N PRO A 123 6.38 -26.06 -2.40
CA PRO A 123 5.12 -25.42 -2.05
C PRO A 123 5.21 -24.56 -0.76
N ASP A 124 6.24 -24.80 0.07
CA ASP A 124 6.42 -24.07 1.33
C ASP A 124 6.98 -22.67 1.14
N LEU A 125 7.51 -22.35 -0.04
CA LEU A 125 8.11 -21.04 -0.32
C LEU A 125 7.05 -19.94 -0.24
N TRP A 126 7.36 -18.91 0.56
CA TRP A 126 6.49 -17.76 0.74
C TRP A 126 7.29 -16.50 1.03
N ALA A 127 7.10 -15.49 0.20
CA ALA A 127 7.86 -14.26 0.25
C ALA A 127 6.98 -13.04 -0.07
N VAL A 128 7.22 -11.96 0.66
CA VAL A 128 6.60 -10.65 0.38
C VAL A 128 7.65 -9.55 0.52
N SER A 129 7.74 -8.68 -0.49
CA SER A 129 8.63 -7.52 -0.49
C SER A 129 7.87 -6.25 -0.88
N PHE A 130 8.23 -5.14 -0.23
CA PHE A 130 7.65 -3.81 -0.43
C PHE A 130 8.74 -2.79 -0.78
N CYS A 131 8.38 -1.86 -1.65
CA CYS A 131 9.15 -0.65 -1.90
C CYS A 131 8.20 0.55 -2.02
N THR A 132 8.35 1.56 -1.17
CA THR A 132 7.55 2.79 -1.26
C THR A 132 8.09 3.70 -2.37
N ILE A 133 7.27 4.67 -2.80
CA ILE A 133 7.71 5.66 -3.80
C ILE A 133 8.88 6.54 -3.33
N ASP A 134 9.13 6.62 -2.02
CA ASP A 134 10.28 7.31 -1.43
C ASP A 134 11.53 6.39 -1.28
N GLY A 135 11.39 5.10 -1.56
CA GLY A 135 12.44 4.10 -1.46
C GLY A 135 12.57 3.41 -0.10
N GLN A 136 11.56 3.53 0.77
CA GLN A 136 11.49 2.73 1.99
C GLN A 136 11.20 1.27 1.61
N ARG A 137 11.88 0.31 2.23
CA ARG A 137 11.79 -1.11 1.84
C ARG A 137 11.70 -2.01 3.06
N HIS A 138 10.88 -3.05 2.93
CA HIS A 138 10.71 -4.12 3.90
C HIS A 138 10.47 -5.44 3.17
N SER A 139 10.89 -6.56 3.76
CA SER A 139 10.87 -7.86 3.11
C SER A 139 10.81 -8.98 4.14
N VAL A 140 9.93 -9.96 3.92
CA VAL A 140 9.64 -11.07 4.84
C VAL A 140 9.57 -12.39 4.07
N GLY A 141 10.18 -13.43 4.61
CA GLY A 141 10.21 -14.77 4.00
C GLY A 141 11.32 -14.98 2.97
N ASP A 142 11.06 -15.81 1.97
CA ASP A 142 12.03 -16.27 0.97
C ASP A 142 12.34 -15.24 -0.14
N THR A 143 12.55 -13.98 0.23
CA THR A 143 12.50 -12.82 -0.68
C THR A 143 13.64 -12.73 -1.70
N LYS A 144 14.72 -13.48 -1.46
CA LYS A 144 15.94 -13.46 -2.28
C LYS A 144 16.04 -14.65 -3.23
N VAL A 145 15.09 -15.57 -3.19
CA VAL A 145 15.04 -16.70 -4.12
C VAL A 145 14.64 -16.18 -5.49
N PRO A 146 15.44 -16.41 -6.55
CA PRO A 146 15.06 -16.01 -7.90
C PRO A 146 13.98 -16.93 -8.45
N PHE A 147 13.02 -16.34 -9.16
CA PHE A 147 11.94 -17.04 -9.87
C PHE A 147 11.61 -16.34 -11.18
N CYS A 148 11.06 -17.08 -12.15
CA CYS A 148 10.64 -16.49 -13.42
C CYS A 148 9.41 -15.59 -13.24
N LEU A 149 9.44 -14.39 -13.82
CA LEU A 149 8.31 -13.44 -13.82
C LEU A 149 7.05 -14.06 -14.45
N GLN A 150 7.23 -14.89 -15.48
CA GLN A 150 6.11 -15.44 -16.23
C GLN A 150 5.17 -14.32 -16.70
N SER A 151 3.86 -14.48 -16.53
CA SER A 151 2.88 -13.47 -16.97
C SER A 151 2.98 -12.12 -16.24
N CYS A 152 3.77 -11.99 -15.17
CA CYS A 152 4.04 -10.69 -14.54
C CYS A 152 4.87 -9.76 -15.43
N VAL A 153 5.54 -10.25 -16.48
CA VAL A 153 6.28 -9.41 -17.43
C VAL A 153 5.37 -8.63 -18.38
N LYS A 154 4.17 -9.13 -18.66
CA LYS A 154 3.18 -8.54 -19.60
C LYS A 154 2.89 -7.04 -19.39
N PRO A 155 2.60 -6.58 -18.16
CA PRO A 155 2.43 -5.15 -17.92
C PRO A 155 3.70 -4.33 -18.18
N LEU A 156 4.88 -4.91 -17.94
CA LEU A 156 6.16 -4.24 -18.11
C LEU A 156 6.51 -4.09 -19.59
N GLU A 157 6.35 -5.16 -20.40
CA GLU A 157 6.53 -5.07 -21.86
C GLU A 157 5.55 -4.08 -22.50
N TYR A 158 4.30 -4.05 -22.05
CA TYR A 158 3.31 -3.10 -22.55
C TYR A 158 3.68 -1.65 -22.19
N ALA A 159 4.16 -1.42 -20.96
CA ALA A 159 4.64 -0.11 -20.56
C ALA A 159 5.82 0.35 -21.42
N ILE A 160 6.76 -0.54 -21.73
CA ILE A 160 7.91 -0.26 -22.61
C ILE A 160 7.42 0.07 -24.02
N ALA A 161 6.50 -0.71 -24.60
CA ALA A 161 5.98 -0.46 -25.93
C ALA A 161 5.24 0.89 -26.04
N VAL A 162 4.41 1.24 -25.05
CA VAL A 162 3.74 2.55 -25.01
C VAL A 162 4.74 3.69 -24.76
N HIS A 163 5.79 3.45 -23.96
CA HIS A 163 6.85 4.43 -23.76
C HIS A 163 7.60 4.73 -25.06
N GLU A 164 7.84 3.72 -25.90
CA GLU A 164 8.55 3.86 -27.18
C GLU A 164 7.67 4.46 -28.29
N HIS A 165 6.41 4.03 -28.40
CA HIS A 165 5.58 4.32 -29.59
C HIS A 165 4.32 5.15 -29.30
N GLY A 166 4.01 5.41 -28.04
CA GLY A 166 2.78 6.08 -27.63
C GLY A 166 1.54 5.18 -27.65
N THR A 167 0.48 5.61 -26.94
CA THR A 167 -0.75 4.81 -26.79
C THR A 167 -1.46 4.54 -28.11
N GLU A 168 -1.53 5.54 -28.99
CA GLU A 168 -2.30 5.46 -30.22
C GLU A 168 -1.75 4.38 -31.15
N HIS A 169 -0.44 4.32 -31.33
CA HIS A 169 0.20 3.32 -32.17
C HIS A 169 0.02 1.91 -31.60
N VAL A 170 0.32 1.70 -30.32
CA VAL A 170 0.22 0.37 -29.69
C VAL A 170 -1.20 -0.19 -29.78
N HIS A 171 -2.22 0.65 -29.56
CA HIS A 171 -3.62 0.22 -29.59
C HIS A 171 -4.25 0.13 -30.98
N GLN A 172 -3.48 0.39 -32.05
CA GLN A 172 -3.87 -0.08 -33.39
C GLN A 172 -3.85 -1.61 -33.47
N PHE A 173 -3.02 -2.28 -32.65
CA PHE A 173 -2.81 -3.73 -32.71
C PHE A 173 -3.45 -4.51 -31.56
N VAL A 174 -3.67 -3.88 -30.40
CA VAL A 174 -4.25 -4.52 -29.22
C VAL A 174 -5.36 -3.68 -28.60
N GLY A 175 -6.42 -4.33 -28.12
CA GLY A 175 -7.52 -3.68 -27.43
C GLY A 175 -7.16 -3.16 -26.02
N LYS A 176 -8.18 -2.62 -25.34
CA LYS A 176 -8.07 -1.96 -24.02
C LYS A 176 -8.99 -2.57 -22.96
N GLU A 177 -9.75 -3.60 -23.33
CA GLU A 177 -10.89 -4.07 -22.55
C GLU A 177 -10.69 -5.51 -22.08
N PRO A 178 -11.30 -5.89 -20.94
CA PRO A 178 -11.35 -7.28 -20.53
C PRO A 178 -12.14 -8.10 -21.55
N SER A 179 -11.78 -9.38 -21.73
CA SER A 179 -12.48 -10.27 -22.65
C SER A 179 -13.88 -10.66 -22.18
N GLY A 180 -14.16 -10.60 -20.86
CA GLY A 180 -15.38 -11.14 -20.25
C GLY A 180 -15.54 -12.67 -20.39
N LEU A 181 -14.55 -13.34 -20.98
CA LEU A 181 -14.51 -14.76 -21.29
C LEU A 181 -13.31 -15.40 -20.63
N LYS A 182 -13.40 -16.71 -20.34
CA LYS A 182 -12.29 -17.48 -19.76
C LYS A 182 -10.99 -17.23 -20.54
N PHE A 183 -9.90 -16.92 -19.82
CA PHE A 183 -8.59 -16.64 -20.40
C PHE A 183 -8.04 -17.75 -21.31
N ASN A 184 -8.62 -18.95 -21.21
CA ASN A 184 -8.26 -20.12 -22.00
C ASN A 184 -8.80 -20.16 -23.44
N LYS A 185 -9.75 -19.30 -23.80
CA LYS A 185 -10.35 -19.32 -25.14
C LYS A 185 -9.58 -18.43 -26.13
N LEU A 186 -9.44 -18.92 -27.36
CA LEU A 186 -8.78 -18.23 -28.48
C LEU A 186 -9.78 -17.29 -29.15
N PHE A 187 -9.95 -16.08 -28.60
CA PHE A 187 -10.81 -15.07 -29.22
C PHE A 187 -10.07 -13.75 -29.43
N LEU A 188 -10.38 -13.12 -30.56
CA LEU A 188 -10.14 -11.71 -30.83
C LEU A 188 -11.43 -10.95 -30.52
N ASN A 189 -11.31 -9.63 -30.37
CA ASN A 189 -12.45 -8.74 -30.30
C ASN A 189 -13.11 -8.58 -31.69
N ASP A 190 -14.21 -7.81 -31.74
CA ASP A 190 -14.95 -7.55 -32.98
C ASP A 190 -14.14 -6.80 -34.05
N GLU A 191 -12.98 -6.24 -33.67
CA GLU A 191 -12.04 -5.55 -34.56
C GLU A 191 -10.88 -6.46 -35.01
N ASP A 192 -10.96 -7.78 -34.80
CA ASP A 192 -9.90 -8.75 -35.09
C ASP A 192 -8.56 -8.43 -34.37
N LYS A 193 -8.62 -7.91 -33.14
CA LYS A 193 -7.46 -7.63 -32.27
C LYS A 193 -7.54 -8.45 -30.97
N PRO A 194 -6.40 -8.78 -30.33
CA PRO A 194 -6.44 -9.31 -28.98
C PRO A 194 -7.09 -8.30 -28.01
N HIS A 195 -7.86 -8.79 -27.04
CA HIS A 195 -8.65 -7.92 -26.14
C HIS A 195 -7.83 -6.90 -25.35
N ASN A 196 -6.67 -7.30 -24.84
CA ASN A 196 -5.78 -6.47 -24.03
C ASN A 196 -4.37 -7.09 -23.94
N PRO A 197 -3.34 -6.34 -23.52
CA PRO A 197 -1.97 -6.84 -23.39
C PRO A 197 -1.76 -7.82 -22.21
N MET A 198 -2.72 -7.98 -21.30
CA MET A 198 -2.56 -8.85 -20.12
C MET A 198 -2.83 -10.34 -20.45
N VAL A 199 -3.45 -10.62 -21.59
CA VAL A 199 -3.62 -11.98 -22.14
C VAL A 199 -2.48 -12.37 -23.09
N ASN A 200 -2.23 -13.66 -23.26
CA ASN A 200 -1.11 -14.17 -24.08
C ASN A 200 -1.12 -13.63 -25.52
N ALA A 201 -2.30 -13.58 -26.16
CA ALA A 201 -2.40 -13.06 -27.53
C ALA A 201 -1.98 -11.59 -27.64
N GLY A 202 -2.38 -10.75 -26.67
CA GLY A 202 -1.97 -9.35 -26.63
C GLY A 202 -0.49 -9.21 -26.36
N ALA A 203 0.05 -9.96 -25.40
CA ALA A 203 1.48 -9.99 -25.08
C ALA A 203 2.35 -10.38 -26.29
N ILE A 204 1.96 -11.38 -27.07
CA ILE A 204 2.67 -11.78 -28.30
C ILE A 204 2.66 -10.65 -29.34
N VAL A 205 1.54 -9.94 -29.49
CA VAL A 205 1.46 -8.76 -30.37
C VAL A 205 2.34 -7.63 -29.84
N ILE A 206 2.32 -7.32 -28.54
CA ILE A 206 3.20 -6.32 -27.92
C ILE A 206 4.68 -6.68 -28.14
N SER A 207 5.04 -7.94 -27.95
CA SER A 207 6.39 -8.45 -28.23
C SER A 207 6.83 -8.19 -29.68
N SER A 208 5.92 -8.12 -30.66
CA SER A 208 6.26 -7.76 -32.04
C SER A 208 6.53 -6.26 -32.26
N LEU A 209 6.04 -5.41 -31.35
CA LEU A 209 6.16 -3.94 -31.46
C LEU A 209 7.45 -3.40 -30.87
N ILE A 210 8.09 -4.12 -29.93
CA ILE A 210 9.30 -3.62 -29.25
C ILE A 210 10.51 -3.72 -30.18
N LYS A 211 11.14 -2.57 -30.45
CA LYS A 211 12.37 -2.46 -31.27
C LYS A 211 12.31 -3.31 -32.56
N PRO A 212 11.32 -3.10 -33.44
CA PRO A 212 11.04 -4.01 -34.56
C PRO A 212 12.14 -4.02 -35.63
N MET A 213 12.97 -2.97 -35.68
CA MET A 213 14.10 -2.83 -36.61
C MET A 213 15.41 -3.43 -36.10
N SER A 214 15.46 -3.77 -34.81
CA SER A 214 16.66 -4.32 -34.16
C SER A 214 16.73 -5.85 -34.29
N ASN A 215 17.94 -6.40 -34.16
CA ASN A 215 18.09 -7.85 -34.14
C ASN A 215 17.59 -8.47 -32.81
N LYS A 216 17.38 -9.79 -32.77
CA LYS A 216 16.82 -10.49 -31.60
C LYS A 216 17.58 -10.23 -30.29
N ALA A 217 18.91 -10.12 -30.33
CA ALA A 217 19.72 -9.90 -29.14
C ALA A 217 19.58 -8.47 -28.61
N GLU A 218 19.67 -7.47 -29.49
CA GLU A 218 19.48 -6.05 -29.14
C GLU A 218 18.10 -5.77 -28.54
N ARG A 219 17.06 -6.45 -29.04
CA ARG A 219 15.69 -6.35 -28.51
C ARG A 219 15.61 -6.88 -27.08
N PHE A 220 16.26 -7.99 -26.80
CA PHE A 220 16.32 -8.57 -25.47
C PHE A 220 17.13 -7.71 -24.51
N ASP A 221 18.30 -7.21 -24.93
CA ASP A 221 19.13 -6.31 -24.15
C ASP A 221 18.37 -5.03 -23.79
N TYR A 222 17.63 -4.44 -24.74
CA TYR A 222 16.81 -3.25 -24.50
C TYR A 222 15.75 -3.47 -23.41
N VAL A 223 15.04 -4.61 -23.43
CA VAL A 223 14.04 -4.92 -22.40
C VAL A 223 14.72 -5.22 -21.07
N MET A 224 15.81 -5.99 -21.06
CA MET A 224 16.56 -6.29 -19.85
C MET A 224 17.09 -5.03 -19.17
N ASP A 225 17.64 -4.08 -19.94
CA ASP A 225 18.14 -2.82 -19.40
C ASP A 225 17.01 -1.93 -18.89
N SER A 226 15.88 -1.89 -19.59
CA SER A 226 14.66 -1.21 -19.10
C SER A 226 14.21 -1.79 -17.76
N LEU A 227 14.15 -3.11 -17.63
CA LEU A 227 13.77 -3.79 -16.38
C LEU A 227 14.79 -3.56 -15.26
N LYS A 228 16.10 -3.56 -15.55
CA LYS A 228 17.15 -3.22 -14.57
C LYS A 228 17.01 -1.79 -14.08
N SER A 229 16.71 -0.83 -14.96
CA SER A 229 16.44 0.56 -14.57
C SER A 229 15.19 0.65 -13.70
N MET A 230 14.11 -0.06 -14.04
CA MET A 230 12.90 -0.15 -13.22
C MET A 230 13.15 -0.77 -11.84
N ALA A 231 14.07 -1.72 -11.75
CA ALA A 231 14.47 -2.39 -10.51
C ALA A 231 15.56 -1.65 -9.73
N GLY A 232 16.07 -0.52 -10.25
CA GLY A 232 17.15 0.25 -9.63
C GLY A 232 18.47 -0.53 -9.50
N ALA A 233 18.80 -1.31 -10.53
CA ALA A 233 19.97 -2.19 -10.61
C ALA A 233 20.01 -3.35 -9.59
N GLU A 234 18.86 -3.71 -9.01
CA GLU A 234 18.67 -4.98 -8.30
C GLU A 234 18.68 -6.18 -9.28
N TYR A 235 18.57 -7.40 -8.74
CA TYR A 235 18.64 -8.63 -9.54
C TYR A 235 17.56 -8.71 -10.63
N VAL A 236 18.02 -8.80 -11.89
CA VAL A 236 17.21 -9.16 -13.06
C VAL A 236 18.02 -10.17 -13.87
N GLY A 237 17.57 -11.41 -13.88
CA GLY A 237 18.22 -12.56 -14.50
C GLY A 237 17.45 -13.14 -15.67
N PHE A 238 17.90 -14.30 -16.17
CA PHE A 238 17.25 -15.01 -17.27
C PHE A 238 17.45 -16.51 -17.15
N SER A 239 16.36 -17.26 -17.24
CA SER A 239 16.39 -18.72 -17.19
C SER A 239 16.30 -19.32 -18.59
N ASN A 240 17.44 -19.67 -19.19
CA ASN A 240 17.44 -20.38 -20.46
C ASN A 240 16.75 -21.75 -20.35
N ALA A 241 16.82 -22.40 -19.19
CA ALA A 241 16.16 -23.69 -18.96
C ALA A 241 14.63 -23.56 -19.04
N THR A 242 14.04 -22.55 -18.38
CA THR A 242 12.60 -22.28 -18.47
C THR A 242 12.21 -21.86 -19.88
N PHE A 243 13.03 -21.03 -20.55
CA PHE A 243 12.79 -20.62 -21.93
C PHE A 243 12.66 -21.80 -22.88
N GLN A 244 13.59 -22.77 -22.84
CA GLN A 244 13.51 -23.94 -23.71
C GLN A 244 12.28 -24.79 -23.40
N SER A 245 11.96 -25.02 -22.11
CA SER A 245 10.80 -25.84 -21.75
C SER A 245 9.46 -25.17 -22.06
N GLU A 246 9.33 -23.85 -21.85
CA GLU A 246 8.16 -23.07 -22.28
C GLU A 246 7.99 -23.08 -23.79
N LYS A 247 9.10 -23.03 -24.54
CA LYS A 247 9.07 -23.11 -26.00
C LYS A 247 8.65 -24.50 -26.48
N GLU A 248 9.20 -25.57 -25.91
CA GLU A 248 8.87 -26.96 -26.27
C GLU A 248 7.42 -27.35 -25.94
N THR A 249 6.87 -26.80 -24.86
CA THR A 249 5.49 -27.11 -24.40
C THR A 249 4.47 -26.03 -24.79
N GLY A 250 4.90 -25.03 -25.58
CA GLY A 250 4.17 -23.82 -25.90
C GLY A 250 3.12 -23.94 -27.00
N ASP A 251 2.60 -25.14 -27.30
CA ASP A 251 1.70 -25.44 -28.43
C ASP A 251 0.55 -24.43 -28.58
N ARG A 252 -0.05 -24.05 -27.44
CA ARG A 252 -1.13 -23.07 -27.42
C ARG A 252 -0.70 -21.69 -27.92
N ASN A 253 0.50 -21.24 -27.53
CA ASN A 253 1.02 -19.95 -27.97
C ASN A 253 1.41 -19.99 -29.46
N TYR A 254 1.86 -21.14 -29.98
CA TYR A 254 2.02 -21.34 -31.43
C TYR A 254 0.68 -21.23 -32.17
N ALA A 255 -0.37 -21.89 -31.69
CA ALA A 255 -1.71 -21.78 -32.28
C ALA A 255 -2.23 -20.33 -32.28
N ILE A 256 -2.01 -19.59 -31.18
CA ILE A 256 -2.31 -18.15 -31.10
C ILE A 256 -1.51 -17.39 -32.16
N GLY A 257 -0.20 -17.62 -32.26
CA GLY A 257 0.66 -16.94 -33.22
C GLY A 257 0.21 -17.13 -34.67
N TYR A 258 -0.10 -18.36 -35.09
CA TYR A 258 -0.62 -18.64 -36.43
C TYR A 258 -1.98 -18.00 -36.67
N TYR A 259 -2.87 -18.00 -35.68
CA TYR A 259 -4.19 -17.37 -35.80
C TYR A 259 -4.08 -15.84 -35.96
N LEU A 260 -3.22 -15.20 -35.15
CA LEU A 260 -2.91 -13.77 -35.26
C LEU A 260 -2.28 -13.40 -36.61
N LYS A 261 -1.44 -14.29 -37.14
CA LYS A 261 -0.80 -14.11 -38.45
C LYS A 261 -1.84 -14.13 -39.57
N GLU A 262 -2.75 -15.09 -39.57
CA GLU A 262 -3.85 -15.19 -40.55
C GLU A 262 -4.73 -13.93 -40.52
N LYS A 263 -5.02 -13.43 -39.31
CA LYS A 263 -5.84 -12.22 -39.08
C LYS A 263 -5.10 -10.89 -39.24
N ARG A 264 -3.81 -10.92 -39.63
CA ARG A 264 -2.97 -9.72 -39.83
C ARG A 264 -2.90 -8.82 -38.58
N CYS A 265 -2.86 -9.41 -37.39
CA CYS A 265 -2.76 -8.66 -36.13
C CYS A 265 -1.34 -8.13 -35.85
N PHE A 266 -0.34 -8.55 -36.63
CA PHE A 266 1.04 -8.09 -36.50
C PHE A 266 1.34 -6.93 -37.47
N PRO A 267 2.34 -6.07 -37.18
CA PRO A 267 2.84 -5.09 -38.14
C PRO A 267 3.25 -5.74 -39.47
N GLU A 268 3.15 -5.02 -40.59
CA GLU A 268 3.31 -5.57 -41.96
C GLU A 268 4.63 -6.34 -42.19
N ASN A 269 5.70 -5.97 -41.49
CA ASN A 269 7.03 -6.58 -41.64
C ASN A 269 7.43 -7.47 -40.44
N ALA A 270 6.52 -7.78 -39.52
CA ALA A 270 6.84 -8.54 -38.34
C ALA A 270 6.89 -10.06 -38.62
N ASP A 271 7.98 -10.70 -38.19
CA ASP A 271 8.07 -12.16 -38.15
C ASP A 271 7.38 -12.71 -36.89
N MET A 272 6.26 -13.40 -37.09
CA MET A 272 5.49 -14.06 -36.03
C MET A 272 6.36 -15.01 -35.19
N MET A 273 7.24 -15.80 -35.82
CA MET A 273 8.08 -16.76 -35.08
C MET A 273 9.12 -16.04 -34.23
N ALA A 274 9.68 -14.94 -34.73
CA ALA A 274 10.59 -14.10 -33.94
C ALA A 274 9.87 -13.41 -32.77
N ALA A 275 8.64 -12.93 -32.97
CA ALA A 275 7.83 -12.34 -31.89
C ALA A 275 7.49 -13.37 -30.82
N LEU A 276 7.17 -14.60 -31.22
CA LEU A 276 6.84 -15.69 -30.30
C LEU A 276 8.05 -16.18 -29.52
N ASP A 277 9.20 -16.37 -30.18
CA ASP A 277 10.48 -16.65 -29.51
C ASP A 277 10.80 -15.58 -28.47
N PHE A 278 10.64 -14.30 -28.84
CA PHE A 278 10.89 -13.19 -27.95
C PHE A 278 9.94 -13.18 -26.75
N TYR A 279 8.65 -13.41 -26.97
CA TYR A 279 7.65 -13.58 -25.91
C TYR A 279 8.06 -14.66 -24.89
N PHE A 280 8.54 -15.82 -25.34
CA PHE A 280 9.02 -16.88 -24.45
C PHE A 280 10.27 -16.47 -23.66
N GLN A 281 11.19 -15.71 -24.28
CA GLN A 281 12.35 -15.17 -23.58
C GLN A 281 11.92 -14.21 -22.47
N LEU A 282 10.98 -13.29 -22.75
CA LEU A 282 10.50 -12.33 -21.76
C LEU A 282 9.78 -13.00 -20.59
N CYS A 283 8.98 -14.04 -20.84
CA CYS A 283 8.33 -14.81 -19.75
C CYS A 283 9.33 -15.55 -18.85
N SER A 284 10.53 -15.83 -19.36
CA SER A 284 11.59 -16.57 -18.67
C SER A 284 12.62 -15.69 -17.95
N ILE A 285 12.37 -14.37 -17.88
CA ILE A 285 13.17 -13.43 -17.09
C ILE A 285 13.00 -13.74 -15.61
N GLU A 286 14.10 -13.75 -14.86
CA GLU A 286 14.11 -14.05 -13.43
C GLU A 286 14.21 -12.77 -12.60
N VAL A 287 13.48 -12.72 -11.49
CA VAL A 287 13.55 -11.65 -10.49
C VAL A 287 13.53 -12.25 -9.09
N THR A 288 13.82 -11.44 -8.08
CA THR A 288 13.52 -11.76 -6.68
C THR A 288 12.30 -10.94 -6.24
N CYS A 289 11.71 -11.25 -5.08
CA CYS A 289 10.65 -10.39 -4.52
C CYS A 289 11.17 -8.97 -4.30
N GLU A 290 12.42 -8.84 -3.83
CA GLU A 290 13.04 -7.55 -3.60
C GLU A 290 13.12 -6.71 -4.87
N SER A 291 13.64 -7.25 -5.98
CA SER A 291 13.75 -6.50 -7.24
C SER A 291 12.37 -6.24 -7.88
N GLY A 292 11.47 -7.21 -7.83
CA GLY A 292 10.09 -7.06 -8.31
C GLY A 292 9.31 -5.98 -7.57
N SER A 293 9.52 -5.81 -6.27
CA SER A 293 8.87 -4.75 -5.49
C SER A 293 9.32 -3.35 -5.92
N VAL A 294 10.59 -3.18 -6.32
CA VAL A 294 11.11 -1.91 -6.86
C VAL A 294 10.52 -1.63 -8.25
N MET A 295 10.39 -2.66 -9.11
CA MET A 295 9.71 -2.50 -10.41
C MET A 295 8.26 -2.06 -10.24
N ALA A 296 7.51 -2.68 -9.31
CA ALA A 296 6.16 -2.26 -8.98
C ALA A 296 6.11 -0.82 -8.44
N ALA A 297 7.10 -0.43 -7.63
CA ALA A 297 7.16 0.90 -7.05
C ALA A 297 7.53 1.98 -8.09
N THR A 298 8.30 1.61 -9.12
CA THR A 298 8.53 2.46 -10.30
C THR A 298 7.21 2.77 -11.02
N LEU A 299 6.31 1.80 -11.14
CA LEU A 299 4.96 2.05 -11.66
C LEU A 299 4.13 2.90 -10.67
N ALA A 300 4.21 2.63 -9.37
CA ALA A 300 3.53 3.43 -8.34
C ALA A 300 3.96 4.90 -8.36
N ASN A 301 5.20 5.18 -8.74
CA ASN A 301 5.84 6.49 -8.75
C ASN A 301 5.82 7.17 -10.15
N GLY A 302 4.84 6.82 -11.00
CA GLY A 302 4.66 7.49 -12.29
C GLY A 302 5.82 7.28 -13.28
N GLY A 303 6.53 6.16 -13.16
CA GLY A 303 7.63 5.77 -14.06
C GLY A 303 9.01 6.22 -13.61
N ILE A 304 9.12 6.78 -12.40
CA ILE A 304 10.39 7.20 -11.80
C ILE A 304 10.84 6.15 -10.79
N CYS A 305 12.02 5.57 -10.96
CA CYS A 305 12.52 4.55 -10.06
C CYS A 305 12.77 5.14 -8.66
N PRO A 306 12.15 4.60 -7.59
CA PRO A 306 12.14 5.24 -6.27
C PRO A 306 13.52 5.28 -5.61
N ILE A 307 14.39 4.31 -5.91
CA ILE A 307 15.72 4.18 -5.31
C ILE A 307 16.85 4.79 -6.15
N THR A 308 16.57 5.29 -7.36
CA THR A 308 17.57 5.97 -8.20
C THR A 308 17.16 7.40 -8.58
N GLY A 309 15.86 7.70 -8.64
CA GLY A 309 15.32 8.95 -9.14
C GLY A 309 15.30 9.07 -10.66
N GLU A 310 15.68 8.02 -11.38
CA GLU A 310 15.69 7.98 -12.85
C GLU A 310 14.26 7.84 -13.40
N ARG A 311 13.93 8.63 -14.42
CA ARG A 311 12.69 8.44 -15.19
C ARG A 311 12.89 7.31 -16.20
N VAL A 312 12.28 6.17 -15.92
CA VAL A 312 12.39 4.94 -16.74
C VAL A 312 11.25 4.83 -17.75
N LEU A 313 10.05 5.28 -17.38
CA LEU A 313 8.85 5.20 -18.22
C LEU A 313 8.15 6.56 -18.33
N SER A 314 7.36 6.73 -19.40
CA SER A 314 6.46 7.88 -19.53
C SER A 314 5.27 7.72 -18.57
N ALA A 315 4.78 8.84 -18.03
CA ALA A 315 3.61 8.81 -17.15
C ALA A 315 2.35 8.28 -17.86
N GLU A 316 2.25 8.48 -19.18
CA GLU A 316 1.22 7.92 -20.04
C GLU A 316 1.25 6.39 -20.04
N ALA A 317 2.42 5.80 -20.30
CA ALA A 317 2.59 4.35 -20.29
C ALA A 317 2.19 3.76 -18.94
N VAL A 318 2.66 4.35 -17.85
CA VAL A 318 2.35 3.91 -16.49
C VAL A 318 0.85 3.96 -16.20
N ARG A 319 0.18 5.06 -16.51
CA ARG A 319 -1.28 5.19 -16.29
C ARG A 319 -2.06 4.11 -17.03
N ASN A 320 -1.71 3.87 -18.29
CA ASN A 320 -2.42 2.86 -19.08
C ASN A 320 -2.15 1.45 -18.56
N THR A 321 -0.90 1.14 -18.21
CA THR A 321 -0.52 -0.14 -17.63
C THR A 321 -1.28 -0.43 -16.35
N LEU A 322 -1.35 0.54 -15.43
CA LEU A 322 -2.08 0.39 -14.17
C LEU A 322 -3.59 0.20 -14.40
N SER A 323 -4.16 0.90 -15.39
CA SER A 323 -5.58 0.77 -15.74
C SER A 323 -5.89 -0.65 -16.26
N LEU A 324 -5.02 -1.21 -17.09
CA LEU A 324 -5.17 -2.57 -17.63
C LEU A 324 -4.85 -3.65 -16.61
N MET A 325 -3.89 -3.41 -15.71
CA MET A 325 -3.64 -4.30 -14.57
C MET A 325 -4.87 -4.38 -13.66
N HIS A 326 -5.56 -3.25 -13.43
CA HIS A 326 -6.76 -3.22 -12.60
C HIS A 326 -7.88 -4.07 -13.20
N SER A 327 -8.18 -3.96 -14.50
CA SER A 327 -9.32 -4.65 -15.12
C SER A 327 -9.00 -6.04 -15.68
N CYS A 328 -7.74 -6.33 -16.02
CA CYS A 328 -7.35 -7.51 -16.81
C CYS A 328 -6.19 -8.34 -16.19
N GLY A 329 -5.67 -7.98 -15.02
CA GLY A 329 -4.38 -8.48 -14.55
C GLY A 329 -4.34 -9.84 -13.83
N MET A 330 -5.47 -10.30 -13.27
CA MET A 330 -5.55 -11.50 -12.41
C MET A 330 -6.31 -12.66 -13.05
N TYR A 331 -6.11 -12.87 -14.36
CA TYR A 331 -6.81 -13.89 -15.15
C TYR A 331 -8.34 -13.73 -15.03
N ASP A 332 -9.09 -14.84 -14.91
CA ASP A 332 -10.55 -14.82 -14.74
C ASP A 332 -10.97 -14.20 -13.40
N PHE A 333 -10.04 -14.07 -12.44
CA PHE A 333 -10.28 -13.42 -11.15
C PHE A 333 -10.19 -11.88 -11.23
N SER A 334 -9.80 -11.29 -12.37
CA SER A 334 -9.57 -9.83 -12.50
C SER A 334 -10.76 -8.99 -12.05
N GLY A 335 -11.99 -9.35 -12.43
CA GLY A 335 -13.18 -8.62 -12.02
C GLY A 335 -13.46 -8.68 -10.52
N GLN A 336 -13.30 -9.86 -9.90
CA GLN A 336 -13.49 -10.03 -8.45
C GLN A 336 -12.36 -9.36 -7.67
N PHE A 337 -11.12 -9.44 -8.16
CA PHE A 337 -9.97 -8.76 -7.56
C PHE A 337 -10.14 -7.24 -7.61
N ALA A 338 -10.55 -6.68 -8.75
CA ALA A 338 -10.83 -5.26 -8.89
C ALA A 338 -11.98 -4.79 -7.97
N PHE A 339 -12.96 -5.65 -7.70
CA PHE A 339 -14.09 -5.33 -6.83
C PHE A 339 -13.77 -5.45 -5.33
N HIS A 340 -13.05 -6.50 -4.91
CA HIS A 340 -12.79 -6.76 -3.50
C HIS A 340 -11.48 -6.15 -3.01
N VAL A 341 -10.43 -6.19 -3.83
CA VAL A 341 -9.09 -5.65 -3.51
C VAL A 341 -8.92 -4.26 -4.10
N GLY A 342 -9.37 -4.05 -5.34
CA GLY A 342 -9.38 -2.73 -5.96
C GLY A 342 -7.99 -2.15 -6.20
N LEU A 343 -6.96 -2.99 -6.32
CA LEU A 343 -5.59 -2.56 -6.62
C LEU A 343 -5.16 -3.08 -8.01
N PRO A 344 -4.38 -2.32 -8.79
CA PRO A 344 -3.71 -2.85 -9.97
C PRO A 344 -2.76 -3.99 -9.60
N ALA A 345 -2.97 -5.17 -10.18
CA ALA A 345 -2.10 -6.32 -9.96
C ALA A 345 -1.90 -7.14 -11.23
N LYS A 346 -0.84 -7.93 -11.29
CA LYS A 346 -0.64 -8.96 -12.31
C LYS A 346 -0.13 -10.24 -11.66
N SER A 347 -0.81 -11.35 -11.93
CA SER A 347 -0.41 -12.69 -11.51
C SER A 347 0.45 -13.39 -12.57
N GLY A 348 1.34 -14.28 -12.12
CA GLY A 348 2.14 -15.17 -12.93
C GLY A 348 2.05 -16.61 -12.43
N VAL A 349 2.08 -17.57 -13.36
CA VAL A 349 2.01 -19.01 -13.07
C VAL A 349 3.21 -19.54 -12.27
N SER A 350 4.25 -18.74 -12.07
CA SER A 350 5.33 -19.02 -11.12
C SER A 350 4.92 -18.83 -9.65
N GLY A 351 3.71 -18.35 -9.38
CA GLY A 351 3.26 -17.97 -8.04
C GLY A 351 3.46 -16.49 -7.69
N ALA A 352 3.99 -15.71 -8.64
CA ALA A 352 4.29 -14.30 -8.46
C ALA A 352 3.03 -13.44 -8.60
N VAL A 353 2.92 -12.40 -7.77
CA VAL A 353 1.90 -11.35 -7.89
C VAL A 353 2.59 -10.00 -7.77
N LEU A 354 2.64 -9.28 -8.88
CA LEU A 354 3.09 -7.89 -8.96
C LEU A 354 1.91 -6.98 -8.62
N LEU A 355 1.96 -6.28 -7.49
CA LEU A 355 0.88 -5.44 -6.97
C LEU A 355 1.35 -3.99 -6.86
N VAL A 356 0.51 -3.04 -7.27
CA VAL A 356 0.82 -1.62 -7.21
C VAL A 356 -0.22 -0.89 -6.38
N VAL A 357 0.22 -0.08 -5.42
CA VAL A 357 -0.60 0.92 -4.74
C VAL A 357 -0.17 2.29 -5.27
N PRO A 358 -0.90 2.87 -6.25
CA PRO A 358 -0.47 4.09 -6.93
C PRO A 358 -0.17 5.23 -5.95
N ASN A 359 0.93 5.94 -6.17
CA ASN A 359 1.45 7.02 -5.32
C ASN A 359 1.81 6.61 -3.88
N VAL A 360 1.91 5.31 -3.57
CA VAL A 360 2.29 4.82 -2.23
C VAL A 360 3.44 3.85 -2.31
N MET A 361 3.24 2.69 -2.94
CA MET A 361 4.23 1.60 -2.93
C MET A 361 3.99 0.57 -4.03
N GLY A 362 5.04 -0.17 -4.35
CA GLY A 362 5.00 -1.43 -5.08
C GLY A 362 5.22 -2.61 -4.16
N VAL A 363 4.57 -3.73 -4.48
CA VAL A 363 4.64 -4.97 -3.71
C VAL A 363 4.85 -6.13 -4.67
N MET A 364 5.73 -7.06 -4.28
CA MET A 364 5.86 -8.35 -4.94
C MET A 364 5.63 -9.45 -3.92
N CYS A 365 4.60 -10.26 -4.15
CA CYS A 365 4.32 -11.46 -3.38
C CYS A 365 4.68 -12.69 -4.21
N TRP A 366 5.21 -13.74 -3.60
CA TRP A 366 5.54 -14.96 -4.31
C TRP A 366 5.27 -16.20 -3.47
N SER A 367 4.36 -17.04 -3.96
CA SER A 367 4.15 -18.40 -3.47
C SER A 367 3.81 -19.33 -4.64
N PRO A 368 4.60 -20.38 -4.91
CA PRO A 368 4.37 -21.28 -6.04
C PRO A 368 2.99 -21.95 -6.12
N PRO A 369 2.32 -22.34 -5.01
CA PRO A 369 0.98 -22.95 -5.07
C PRO A 369 -0.10 -22.02 -5.62
N LEU A 370 -0.71 -22.43 -6.73
CA LEU A 370 -1.77 -21.70 -7.42
C LEU A 370 -3.16 -22.26 -7.10
N ASP A 371 -4.16 -21.37 -7.12
CA ASP A 371 -5.57 -21.72 -7.13
C ASP A 371 -6.02 -22.27 -8.49
N ARG A 372 -7.30 -22.61 -8.59
CA ARG A 372 -7.90 -23.14 -9.84
C ARG A 372 -7.96 -22.11 -10.98
N LEU A 373 -7.75 -20.83 -10.69
CA LEU A 373 -7.76 -19.72 -11.65
C LEU A 373 -6.34 -19.32 -12.07
N GLY A 374 -5.30 -19.95 -11.51
CA GLY A 374 -3.90 -19.70 -11.81
C GLY A 374 -3.25 -18.60 -10.96
N ASN A 375 -3.87 -18.18 -9.87
CA ASN A 375 -3.34 -17.16 -8.96
C ASN A 375 -2.75 -17.77 -7.69
N SER A 376 -1.68 -17.18 -7.15
CA SER A 376 -1.08 -17.66 -5.89
C SER A 376 -2.04 -17.54 -4.72
N VAL A 377 -2.27 -18.66 -4.00
CA VAL A 377 -3.23 -18.73 -2.89
C VAL A 377 -2.84 -17.76 -1.76
N ARG A 378 -1.59 -17.82 -1.32
CA ARG A 378 -1.08 -16.98 -0.22
C ARG A 378 -1.05 -15.50 -0.62
N SER A 379 -0.66 -15.20 -1.86
CA SER A 379 -0.63 -13.82 -2.35
C SER A 379 -2.02 -13.18 -2.39
N ILE A 380 -3.04 -13.91 -2.86
CA ILE A 380 -4.41 -13.38 -2.87
C ILE A 380 -4.93 -13.14 -1.46
N HIS A 381 -4.72 -14.09 -0.53
CA HIS A 381 -5.09 -13.91 0.87
C HIS A 381 -4.43 -12.67 1.48
N PHE A 382 -3.12 -12.53 1.27
CA PHE A 382 -2.35 -11.37 1.72
C PHE A 382 -2.92 -10.05 1.15
N CYS A 383 -3.22 -9.99 -0.15
CA CYS A 383 -3.79 -8.79 -0.78
C CYS A 383 -5.16 -8.41 -0.20
N GLN A 384 -6.01 -9.40 0.12
CA GLN A 384 -7.33 -9.16 0.72
C GLN A 384 -7.21 -8.63 2.15
N GLU A 385 -6.30 -9.19 2.94
CA GLU A 385 -6.04 -8.74 4.30
C GLU A 385 -5.46 -7.32 4.32
N LEU A 386 -4.53 -7.03 3.40
CA LEU A 386 -3.92 -5.71 3.23
C LEU A 386 -4.98 -4.60 3.06
N VAL A 387 -5.96 -4.78 2.18
CA VAL A 387 -7.01 -3.78 1.94
C VAL A 387 -8.15 -3.80 2.96
N SER A 388 -8.26 -4.90 3.72
CA SER A 388 -9.22 -4.99 4.82
C SER A 388 -8.74 -4.17 6.02
N TYR A 389 -7.44 -4.18 6.26
CA TYR A 389 -6.80 -3.41 7.33
C TYR A 389 -6.50 -1.97 6.91
N PHE A 390 -5.89 -1.75 5.73
CA PHE A 390 -5.51 -0.41 5.26
C PHE A 390 -6.50 0.15 4.23
N ASN A 391 -6.64 1.48 4.19
CA ASN A 391 -7.48 2.19 3.21
C ASN A 391 -6.83 2.33 1.82
N PHE A 392 -6.27 1.24 1.30
CA PHE A 392 -5.57 1.20 0.01
C PHE A 392 -6.45 0.86 -1.19
N HIS A 393 -7.67 0.38 -0.97
CA HIS A 393 -8.57 0.10 -2.10
C HIS A 393 -8.74 1.38 -2.94
N ASN A 394 -8.64 1.28 -4.27
CA ASN A 394 -8.58 2.47 -5.14
C ASN A 394 -9.83 3.37 -5.04
N TYR A 395 -10.95 2.82 -4.57
CA TYR A 395 -12.21 3.53 -4.32
C TYR A 395 -12.53 3.76 -2.82
N ASP A 396 -11.59 3.50 -1.91
CA ASP A 396 -11.76 3.85 -0.50
C ASP A 396 -11.71 5.37 -0.30
N ASN A 397 -12.39 5.84 0.76
CA ASN A 397 -12.40 7.24 1.11
C ASN A 397 -11.17 7.61 1.96
N LEU A 398 -10.43 8.63 1.53
CA LEU A 398 -9.25 9.12 2.25
C LEU A 398 -9.57 9.99 3.47
N ARG A 399 -10.80 10.46 3.64
CA ARG A 399 -11.24 11.36 4.72
C ARG A 399 -12.09 10.67 5.79
N HIS A 400 -13.04 9.85 5.36
CA HIS A 400 -14.07 9.23 6.18
C HIS A 400 -13.96 7.71 6.10
N PHE A 401 -13.17 7.12 6.99
CA PHE A 401 -13.05 5.67 7.15
C PHE A 401 -13.20 5.33 8.64
N THR A 402 -14.04 4.34 8.97
CA THR A 402 -14.44 4.11 10.37
C THR A 402 -13.56 3.12 11.12
N LYS A 403 -12.88 2.20 10.42
CA LYS A 403 -12.08 1.13 11.04
C LYS A 403 -10.76 0.79 10.34
N LYS A 404 -10.53 1.31 9.13
CA LYS A 404 -9.29 1.05 8.39
C LYS A 404 -8.18 2.00 8.83
N HIS A 405 -6.93 1.60 8.63
CA HIS A 405 -5.76 2.41 8.94
C HIS A 405 -5.23 3.09 7.68
N ASP A 406 -4.77 4.33 7.80
CA ASP A 406 -4.10 5.06 6.72
C ASP A 406 -2.64 5.33 7.09
N PRO A 407 -1.68 4.54 6.58
CA PRO A 407 -0.28 4.69 6.94
C PRO A 407 0.36 5.93 6.31
N ARG A 408 -0.37 6.68 5.46
CA ARG A 408 0.09 7.98 4.92
C ARG A 408 -0.06 9.11 5.91
N ARG A 409 -1.00 8.97 6.85
CA ARG A 409 -1.16 9.92 7.94
C ARG A 409 -0.14 9.57 9.00
N LYS A 410 0.46 10.59 9.61
CA LYS A 410 1.15 10.39 10.88
C LYS A 410 0.08 9.92 11.87
N TYR A 411 0.42 9.01 12.77
CA TYR A 411 -0.44 8.74 13.93
C TYR A 411 -0.74 10.05 14.70
N ASP A 412 0.15 11.04 14.52
CA ASP A 412 0.06 12.47 14.89
C ASP A 412 -0.77 13.39 13.95
N GLU A 413 -1.66 12.89 13.08
CA GLU A 413 -2.92 13.63 12.87
C GLU A 413 -3.73 13.51 14.14
N ASP A 414 -3.20 14.22 15.12
CA ASP A 414 -3.36 14.04 16.54
C ASP A 414 -4.86 14.03 16.85
N PRO A 415 -5.39 13.06 17.60
CA PRO A 415 -6.64 13.28 18.32
C PRO A 415 -6.62 14.66 18.97
N ASN A 416 -5.46 15.11 19.48
CA ASN A 416 -5.30 16.46 20.03
C ASN A 416 -5.52 17.57 19.00
N LYS A 417 -5.37 17.37 17.69
CA LYS A 417 -5.65 18.41 16.68
C LYS A 417 -7.15 18.62 16.51
N TYR A 418 -7.91 17.53 16.47
CA TYR A 418 -9.38 17.58 16.47
C TYR A 418 -9.89 18.10 17.82
N VAL A 419 -9.30 17.66 18.92
CA VAL A 419 -9.57 18.16 20.27
C VAL A 419 -9.26 19.64 20.37
N VAL A 420 -8.06 20.11 20.01
CA VAL A 420 -7.68 21.53 20.05
C VAL A 420 -8.61 22.36 19.17
N SER A 421 -8.96 21.89 17.97
CA SER A 421 -9.90 22.60 17.09
C SER A 421 -11.31 22.64 17.69
N LEU A 422 -11.76 21.55 18.32
CA LEU A 422 -13.03 21.46 19.03
C LEU A 422 -13.05 22.37 20.27
N MET A 423 -11.97 22.38 21.05
CA MET A 423 -11.76 23.23 22.21
C MET A 423 -11.75 24.71 21.81
N PHE A 424 -11.11 25.06 20.70
CA PHE A 424 -11.14 26.42 20.17
C PHE A 424 -12.55 26.82 19.69
N ALA A 425 -13.29 25.90 19.06
CA ALA A 425 -14.69 26.13 18.71
C ALA A 425 -15.57 26.33 19.95
N ALA A 426 -15.34 25.56 21.02
CA ALA A 426 -16.02 25.74 22.31
C ALA A 426 -15.66 27.07 22.98
N TYR A 427 -14.39 27.49 22.94
CA TYR A 427 -13.90 28.78 23.45
C TYR A 427 -14.55 29.97 22.73
N SER A 428 -14.61 29.92 21.39
CA SER A 428 -15.17 30.98 20.55
C SER A 428 -16.69 30.96 20.41
N GLY A 429 -17.36 29.92 20.92
CA GLY A 429 -18.81 29.74 20.76
C GLY A 429 -19.25 29.34 19.35
N ASP A 430 -18.36 28.84 18.49
CA ASP A 430 -18.70 28.42 17.12
C ASP A 430 -19.44 27.06 17.09
N VAL A 431 -20.73 27.12 17.39
CA VAL A 431 -21.63 25.96 17.35
C VAL A 431 -21.72 25.33 15.95
N ASN A 432 -21.51 26.08 14.88
CA ASN A 432 -21.56 25.53 13.52
C ASN A 432 -20.39 24.57 13.28
N THR A 433 -19.19 24.93 13.73
CA THR A 433 -18.02 24.06 13.67
C THR A 433 -18.19 22.85 14.59
N MET A 434 -18.74 23.03 15.80
CA MET A 434 -19.07 21.92 16.70
C MET A 434 -20.10 20.96 16.10
N ARG A 435 -21.15 21.46 15.43
CA ARG A 435 -22.12 20.66 14.68
C ARG A 435 -21.46 19.82 13.59
N ARG A 436 -20.50 20.39 12.85
CA ARG A 436 -19.74 19.65 11.83
C ARG A 436 -18.90 18.53 12.44
N PHE A 437 -18.27 18.77 13.59
CA PHE A 437 -17.51 17.73 14.29
C PHE A 437 -18.41 16.59 14.79
N ALA A 438 -19.54 16.92 15.43
CA ALA A 438 -20.50 15.93 15.88
C ALA A 438 -21.06 15.09 14.72
N LEU A 439 -21.41 15.72 13.59
CA LEU A 439 -21.86 15.03 12.38
C LEU A 439 -20.77 14.17 11.74
N SER A 440 -19.50 14.49 11.94
CA SER A 440 -18.37 13.72 11.43
C SER A 440 -18.02 12.50 12.29
N GLY A 441 -18.76 12.26 13.39
CA GLY A 441 -18.54 11.14 14.30
C GLY A 441 -17.36 11.33 15.26
N VAL A 442 -16.88 12.57 15.45
CA VAL A 442 -15.84 12.86 16.44
C VAL A 442 -16.41 12.66 17.84
N ASN A 443 -15.68 11.95 18.71
CA ASN A 443 -16.07 11.80 20.11
C ASN A 443 -15.97 13.16 20.83
N MET A 444 -17.10 13.69 21.29
CA MET A 444 -17.20 15.00 21.94
C MET A 444 -16.75 14.98 23.41
N GLU A 445 -16.44 13.79 23.96
CA GLU A 445 -15.91 13.62 25.33
C GLU A 445 -14.38 13.58 25.39
N LEU A 446 -13.70 13.80 24.26
CA LEU A 446 -12.24 13.86 24.25
C LEU A 446 -11.73 15.05 25.09
N THR A 447 -10.61 14.82 25.77
CA THR A 447 -10.00 15.79 26.68
C THR A 447 -8.71 16.39 26.14
N ASP A 448 -8.41 17.63 26.53
CA ASP A 448 -7.10 18.25 26.26
C ASP A 448 -5.99 17.75 27.21
N TYR A 449 -4.81 18.37 27.13
CA TYR A 449 -3.67 18.02 27.98
C TYR A 449 -3.93 18.21 29.48
N ASP A 450 -4.86 19.09 29.86
CA ASP A 450 -5.30 19.34 31.23
C ASP A 450 -6.53 18.51 31.63
N SER A 451 -6.85 17.48 30.85
CA SER A 451 -8.00 16.61 31.07
C SER A 451 -9.36 17.33 31.00
N ARG A 452 -9.43 18.49 30.34
CA ARG A 452 -10.67 19.26 30.17
C ARG A 452 -11.41 18.82 28.91
N THR A 453 -12.72 18.66 29.02
CA THR A 453 -13.62 18.44 27.88
C THR A 453 -14.05 19.77 27.24
N ALA A 454 -14.66 19.72 26.05
CA ALA A 454 -15.24 20.91 25.41
C ALA A 454 -16.29 21.61 26.29
N LEU A 455 -16.93 20.86 27.20
CA LEU A 455 -17.90 21.39 28.15
C LEU A 455 -17.25 22.25 29.24
N HIS A 456 -16.06 21.87 29.74
CA HIS A 456 -15.31 22.71 30.69
C HIS A 456 -14.97 24.07 30.08
N ILE A 457 -14.46 24.08 28.85
CA ILE A 457 -14.05 25.32 28.18
C ILE A 457 -15.26 26.20 27.85
N ALA A 458 -16.34 25.63 27.31
CA ALA A 458 -17.56 26.39 27.02
C ALA A 458 -18.20 26.97 28.30
N ALA A 459 -18.12 26.24 29.42
CA ALA A 459 -18.62 26.68 30.71
C ALA A 459 -17.77 27.79 31.35
N ALA A 460 -16.44 27.69 31.23
CA ALA A 460 -15.50 28.69 31.72
C ALA A 460 -15.57 30.02 30.97
N GLU A 461 -15.80 29.99 29.64
CA GLU A 461 -15.88 31.20 28.80
C GLU A 461 -17.29 31.82 28.72
N GLY A 462 -18.30 31.17 29.29
CA GLY A 462 -19.65 31.70 29.30
C GLY A 462 -20.46 31.47 28.02
N GLN A 463 -20.10 30.48 27.20
CA GLN A 463 -20.72 30.23 25.88
C GLN A 463 -22.01 29.38 25.98
N VAL A 464 -23.14 30.05 26.23
CA VAL A 464 -24.44 29.40 26.49
C VAL A 464 -24.87 28.45 25.36
N ASP A 465 -24.82 28.89 24.11
CA ASP A 465 -25.28 28.08 22.96
C ASP A 465 -24.41 26.83 22.75
N ALA A 466 -23.12 26.93 23.03
CA ALA A 466 -22.19 25.80 22.96
C ALA A 466 -22.45 24.79 24.08
N VAL A 467 -22.73 25.27 25.30
CA VAL A 467 -23.11 24.42 26.45
C VAL A 467 -24.42 23.68 26.17
N ILE A 468 -25.45 24.37 25.68
CA ILE A 468 -26.73 23.75 25.30
C ILE A 468 -26.50 22.68 24.23
N PHE A 469 -25.71 22.99 23.20
CA PHE A 469 -25.38 22.02 22.15
C PHE A 469 -24.68 20.76 22.70
N LEU A 470 -23.69 20.92 23.59
CA LEU A 470 -22.94 19.81 24.16
C LEU A 470 -23.78 18.94 25.11
N ILE A 471 -24.69 19.55 25.85
CA ILE A 471 -25.55 18.87 26.82
C ILE A 471 -26.74 18.18 26.13
N GLU A 472 -27.50 18.90 25.32
CA GLU A 472 -28.75 18.38 24.77
C GLU A 472 -28.53 17.46 23.58
N ILE A 473 -27.62 17.83 22.68
CA ILE A 473 -27.41 17.11 21.41
C ILE A 473 -26.30 16.06 21.57
N CYS A 474 -25.14 16.44 22.13
CA CYS A 474 -23.99 15.54 22.23
C CYS A 474 -23.99 14.67 23.49
N LYS A 475 -24.81 15.01 24.51
CA LYS A 475 -24.93 14.28 25.79
C LYS A 475 -23.58 14.02 26.50
N VAL A 476 -22.70 15.02 26.49
CA VAL A 476 -21.39 14.93 27.16
C VAL A 476 -21.56 14.79 28.69
N ASN A 477 -20.72 13.98 29.34
CA ASN A 477 -20.75 13.78 30.79
C ASN A 477 -20.45 15.08 31.59
N PRO A 478 -21.40 15.60 32.39
CA PRO A 478 -21.24 16.83 33.17
C PRO A 478 -20.47 16.63 34.49
N LEU A 479 -20.11 15.38 34.83
CA LEU A 479 -19.36 15.00 36.04
C LEU A 479 -17.89 14.67 35.74
N SER A 480 -17.46 14.84 34.48
CA SER A 480 -16.05 14.73 34.12
C SER A 480 -15.24 15.76 34.91
N LYS A 481 -14.07 15.34 35.40
CA LYS A 481 -13.18 16.20 36.19
C LYS A 481 -11.93 16.52 35.38
N ASP A 482 -11.49 17.76 35.49
CA ASP A 482 -10.21 18.18 34.94
C ASP A 482 -9.02 17.75 35.83
N ARG A 483 -7.80 18.15 35.44
CA ARG A 483 -6.57 17.90 36.20
C ARG A 483 -6.59 18.49 37.62
N TRP A 484 -7.35 19.56 37.85
CA TRP A 484 -7.47 20.23 39.15
C TRP A 484 -8.62 19.65 40.00
N GLY A 485 -9.36 18.69 39.47
CA GLY A 485 -10.49 18.04 40.13
C GLY A 485 -11.80 18.84 40.03
N ASN A 486 -11.82 19.91 39.24
CA ASN A 486 -12.99 20.75 38.99
C ASN A 486 -13.89 20.09 37.94
N THR A 487 -15.19 20.26 38.10
CA THR A 487 -16.19 19.91 37.10
C THR A 487 -16.53 21.12 36.24
N PRO A 488 -17.21 20.95 35.07
CA PRO A 488 -17.67 22.10 34.28
C PRO A 488 -18.57 23.07 35.07
N LEU A 489 -19.29 22.56 36.08
CA LEU A 489 -20.11 23.38 36.97
C LEU A 489 -19.24 24.24 37.88
N ASP A 490 -18.16 23.67 38.43
CA ASP A 490 -17.21 24.40 39.27
C ASP A 490 -16.52 25.50 38.48
N ASP A 491 -16.15 25.24 37.22
CA ASP A 491 -15.60 26.24 36.30
C ASP A 491 -16.62 27.37 36.05
N ALA A 492 -17.87 27.05 35.73
CA ALA A 492 -18.92 28.06 35.53
C ALA A 492 -19.16 28.92 36.78
N MET A 493 -19.11 28.32 37.98
CA MET A 493 -19.22 29.05 39.24
C MET A 493 -18.00 29.93 39.51
N HIS A 494 -16.79 29.43 39.20
CA HIS A 494 -15.54 30.15 39.41
C HIS A 494 -15.46 31.44 38.57
N PHE A 495 -15.92 31.37 37.32
CA PHE A 495 -15.94 32.51 36.40
C PHE A 495 -17.23 33.36 36.48
N GLY A 496 -18.21 32.95 37.30
CA GLY A 496 -19.41 33.75 37.60
C GLY A 496 -20.50 33.72 36.51
N HIS A 497 -20.67 32.60 35.82
CA HIS A 497 -21.65 32.44 34.73
C HIS A 497 -22.97 31.82 35.21
N ASP A 498 -23.79 32.60 35.91
CA ASP A 498 -25.04 32.15 36.59
C ASP A 498 -26.02 31.39 35.67
N VAL A 499 -26.16 31.82 34.41
CA VAL A 499 -27.05 31.16 33.42
C VAL A 499 -26.58 29.73 33.14
N ILE A 500 -25.28 29.52 32.95
CA ILE A 500 -24.71 28.20 32.69
C ILE A 500 -24.72 27.33 33.95
N VAL A 501 -24.52 27.93 35.13
CA VAL A 501 -24.65 27.24 36.41
C VAL A 501 -26.04 26.61 36.56
N SER A 502 -27.10 27.35 36.25
CA SER A 502 -28.47 26.80 36.30
C SER A 502 -28.67 25.65 35.31
N LEU A 503 -28.21 25.80 34.06
CA LEU A 503 -28.31 24.77 33.01
C LEU A 503 -27.55 23.49 33.38
N LEU A 504 -26.34 23.63 33.92
CA LEU A 504 -25.51 22.49 34.34
C LEU A 504 -26.07 21.79 35.59
N GLN A 505 -26.64 22.54 36.54
CA GLN A 505 -27.29 21.95 37.72
C GLN A 505 -28.51 21.12 37.34
N ASP A 506 -29.36 21.64 36.46
CA ASP A 506 -30.53 20.93 35.94
C ASP A 506 -30.11 19.65 35.19
N TYR A 507 -29.07 19.75 34.35
CA TYR A 507 -28.57 18.61 33.61
C TYR A 507 -27.89 17.57 34.51
N GLN A 508 -27.13 17.97 35.54
CA GLN A 508 -26.55 17.03 36.52
C GLN A 508 -27.61 16.26 37.30
N GLN A 509 -28.73 16.89 37.66
CA GLN A 509 -29.86 16.20 38.30
C GLN A 509 -30.47 15.17 37.35
N LEU A 510 -30.70 15.55 36.10
CA LEU A 510 -31.21 14.65 35.05
C LEU A 510 -30.27 13.47 34.80
N TYR A 511 -28.97 13.74 34.68
CA TYR A 511 -27.94 12.75 34.42
C TYR A 511 -27.83 11.72 35.56
N ASN A 512 -27.82 12.20 36.81
CA ASN A 512 -27.82 11.34 38.00
C ASN A 512 -29.09 10.48 38.10
N SER A 513 -30.25 10.97 37.66
CA SER A 513 -31.48 10.17 37.66
C SER A 513 -31.50 9.08 36.58
N THR A 514 -30.73 9.26 35.50
CA THR A 514 -30.77 8.39 34.31
C THR A 514 -29.67 7.32 34.31
N TYR A 515 -28.46 7.64 34.79
CA TYR A 515 -27.26 6.79 34.60
C TYR A 515 -26.65 6.18 35.88
N ARG A 516 -27.12 6.54 37.09
CA ARG A 516 -26.64 5.91 38.35
C ARG A 516 -27.26 4.53 38.65
N SER A 517 -28.21 4.07 37.83
CA SER A 517 -28.90 2.79 38.03
C SER A 517 -28.15 1.58 37.46
N THR A 518 -27.08 1.77 36.69
CA THR A 518 -26.39 0.69 35.94
C THR A 518 -25.01 0.32 36.47
N ASP A 519 -24.42 1.06 37.40
CA ASP A 519 -23.12 0.75 38.00
C ASP A 519 -23.27 0.25 39.45
N THR A 520 -23.76 -0.99 39.60
CA THR A 520 -23.45 -1.80 40.79
C THR A 520 -22.54 -2.95 40.34
N GLU A 521 -21.26 -2.86 40.72
CA GLU A 521 -20.28 -3.93 40.52
C GLU A 521 -20.75 -5.25 41.16
N PRO A 522 -20.45 -6.42 40.54
CA PRO A 522 -20.72 -7.72 41.16
C PRO A 522 -19.65 -8.03 42.22
N SER A 523 -20.03 -7.96 43.49
CA SER A 523 -19.21 -8.48 44.59
C SER A 523 -19.13 -10.01 44.54
N LEU A 524 -17.90 -10.54 44.66
CA LEU A 524 -17.57 -11.95 44.87
C LEU A 524 -18.47 -12.62 45.94
N GLY A 525 -19.05 -13.78 45.62
CA GLY A 525 -19.71 -14.63 46.61
C GLY A 525 -20.41 -15.89 46.06
N SER A 526 -19.65 -16.98 45.91
CA SER A 526 -20.05 -18.38 46.15
C SER A 526 -21.46 -18.89 45.74
N ALA A 527 -21.47 -19.69 44.67
CA ALA A 527 -22.16 -20.98 44.51
C ALA A 527 -23.70 -21.08 44.63
N ARG A 528 -24.37 -21.42 43.51
CA ARG A 528 -24.96 -22.75 43.19
C ARG A 528 -25.78 -22.64 41.89
N GLY A 529 -25.82 -23.74 41.14
CA GLY A 529 -26.23 -23.76 39.74
C GLY A 529 -27.73 -23.56 39.47
N CYS A 530 -28.04 -23.28 38.22
CA CYS A 530 -29.16 -23.86 37.47
C CYS A 530 -29.19 -23.33 36.02
N SER A 531 -29.11 -24.27 35.07
CA SER A 531 -29.70 -24.32 33.72
C SER A 531 -30.07 -23.04 32.95
N ALA A 532 -29.54 -22.95 31.72
CA ALA A 532 -29.96 -22.05 30.65
C ALA A 532 -31.44 -22.21 30.24
N PRO A 533 -32.10 -21.14 29.76
CA PRO A 533 -33.24 -21.26 28.88
C PRO A 533 -32.94 -20.79 27.45
N GLU A 534 -33.71 -21.41 26.55
CA GLU A 534 -33.62 -21.46 25.10
C GLU A 534 -33.94 -20.15 24.38
N LYS A 535 -33.45 -20.07 23.14
CA LYS A 535 -33.78 -19.05 22.13
C LYS A 535 -35.27 -19.13 21.76
N GLY A 536 -35.97 -18.00 21.88
CA GLY A 536 -37.28 -17.77 21.27
C GLY A 536 -37.19 -16.91 19.99
N PRO A 537 -38.09 -17.10 19.01
CA PRO A 537 -37.93 -16.61 17.64
C PRO A 537 -38.45 -15.18 17.41
N ILE A 538 -37.83 -14.50 16.44
CA ILE A 538 -38.15 -13.15 15.96
C ILE A 538 -39.40 -13.22 15.05
N PRO A 539 -40.46 -12.41 15.23
CA PRO A 539 -41.62 -12.41 14.35
C PRO A 539 -41.33 -11.65 13.03
N GLY A 540 -41.75 -12.27 11.93
CA GLY A 540 -41.56 -11.78 10.57
C GLY A 540 -42.37 -10.53 10.21
N CYS A 541 -41.79 -9.74 9.31
CA CYS A 541 -42.51 -8.75 8.53
C CYS A 541 -42.44 -9.17 7.07
N GLY A 542 -43.52 -9.81 6.59
CA GLY A 542 -43.72 -10.07 5.17
C GLY A 542 -44.24 -8.82 4.48
N ARG A 543 -43.65 -8.49 3.32
CA ARG A 543 -44.36 -7.84 2.21
C ARG A 543 -43.62 -8.12 0.91
N SER A 544 -44.21 -9.03 0.15
CA SER A 544 -44.01 -9.31 -1.25
C SER A 544 -44.31 -8.06 -2.10
N LEU A 545 -43.36 -7.66 -2.95
CA LEU A 545 -43.63 -6.79 -4.10
C LEU A 545 -43.39 -7.62 -5.37
N LEU A 546 -44.51 -7.95 -6.02
CA LEU A 546 -44.61 -8.53 -7.35
C LEU A 546 -44.28 -7.45 -8.40
N TYR A 547 -43.45 -7.82 -9.37
CA TYR A 547 -43.30 -7.12 -10.65
C TYR A 547 -44.54 -7.36 -11.53
N PRO A 548 -44.90 -6.41 -12.41
CA PRO A 548 -45.60 -6.71 -13.64
C PRO A 548 -44.72 -6.44 -14.89
N SER A 549 -44.56 -7.53 -15.65
CA SER A 549 -44.55 -7.69 -17.13
C SER A 549 -44.01 -6.58 -18.01
#